data_AF-A0A5A8DPX6-F1
#
_entry.id   AF-A0A5A8DPX6-F1
#
_cell.length_a   1.000
_cell.length_b   1.000
_cell.length_c   1.000
_cell.angle_alpha   90.00
_cell.angle_beta   90.00
_cell.angle_gamma   90.00
#
_symmetry.space_group_name_H-M   'P 1'
#
loop_
_entity.id
_entity.type
_entity.pdbx_description
1 polymer ?
#
loop_
_entity_poly.entity_id
_entity_poly.type
_entity_poly.pdbx_seq_one_letter_code
_entity_poly.pdbx_strand_id
1 'polypeptide(L)'
;MDEGGKLEVVLRVRPLTAEESAADEQCVAAVRSAGGGGPGQAEVVVTDRGVARSWRFARVLGPDASQTDVVHAVDARGAVQGARAGHSACIMCHGSTGSGKTHTMLGRLSSLEPPSRLAGLLPHAFALLLEEREAVRAAGGRQDLLFGAIDVYNEAAFDLLEETTPRLPVREHSIGGAFFAAGAQWRSIEGAADAEAALADASRHRAVGAHALNRDSSRSHAVFTVMVQTYPHGGAAAAARSAVLVFVDLAGSERRKQTGTSGHAAEESAAINKSLLALNRCVTALAEAGAGVDGRPSAGSAAPRRPHVPYRSSVLTRLLRSVLDGPAQIKLLACVSPAESQES
;
A
#
# COMPACT_ATOMS: atom_id res chain seq x y z
N MET A 1 -7.85 -19.56 -10.88
CA MET A 1 -7.79 -18.23 -10.24
C MET A 1 -8.51 -18.39 -8.93
N ASP A 2 -7.73 -18.31 -7.87
CA ASP A 2 -8.06 -18.75 -6.51
C ASP A 2 -9.22 -17.95 -5.90
N GLU A 3 -9.98 -18.57 -4.99
CA GLU A 3 -11.16 -18.05 -4.29
C GLU A 3 -10.82 -16.94 -3.25
N GLY A 4 -9.89 -16.05 -3.58
CA GLY A 4 -9.52 -14.92 -2.75
C GLY A 4 -10.40 -13.70 -3.06
N GLY A 5 -11.07 -13.16 -2.04
CA GLY A 5 -11.81 -11.89 -2.16
C GLY A 5 -10.93 -10.75 -2.71
N LYS A 6 -11.57 -9.70 -3.24
CA LYS A 6 -10.89 -8.51 -3.84
C LYS A 6 -9.81 -7.90 -2.94
N LEU A 7 -9.97 -8.03 -1.62
CA LEU A 7 -9.04 -7.59 -0.59
C LEU A 7 -8.54 -8.79 0.22
N GLU A 8 -7.23 -8.93 0.34
CA GLU A 8 -6.59 -9.86 1.27
C GLU A 8 -5.78 -9.08 2.33
N VAL A 9 -5.86 -9.52 3.58
CA VAL A 9 -5.14 -8.90 4.71
C VAL A 9 -4.04 -9.84 5.20
N VAL A 10 -2.81 -9.32 5.25
CA VAL A 10 -1.62 -9.99 5.78
C VAL A 10 -1.17 -9.25 7.05
N LEU A 11 -1.01 -9.96 8.16
CA LEU A 11 -0.45 -9.38 9.38
C LEU A 11 1.08 -9.50 9.37
N ARG A 12 1.79 -8.42 9.73
CA ARG A 12 3.23 -8.43 9.95
C ARG A 12 3.57 -7.88 11.34
N VAL A 13 4.10 -8.74 12.20
CA VAL A 13 4.69 -8.36 13.48
C VAL A 13 6.17 -8.07 13.26
N ARG A 14 6.64 -6.86 13.62
CA ARG A 14 8.08 -6.55 13.54
C ARG A 14 8.84 -7.14 14.76
N PRO A 15 10.18 -7.28 14.70
CA PRO A 15 10.99 -7.45 15.91
C PRO A 15 10.84 -6.28 16.88
N LEU A 16 11.13 -6.51 18.16
CA LEU A 16 11.38 -5.43 19.12
C LEU A 16 12.56 -4.58 18.63
N THR A 17 12.49 -3.27 18.84
CA THR A 17 13.61 -2.38 18.53
C THR A 17 14.73 -2.54 19.57
N ALA A 18 15.90 -1.97 19.29
CA ALA A 18 16.99 -1.97 20.25
C ALA A 18 16.59 -1.22 21.53
N GLU A 19 15.83 -0.13 21.40
CA GLU A 19 15.32 0.66 22.52
C GLU A 19 14.30 -0.12 23.35
N GLU A 20 13.35 -0.81 22.71
CA GLU A 20 12.35 -1.64 23.40
C GLU A 20 13.00 -2.83 24.11
N SER A 21 13.97 -3.48 23.46
CA SER A 21 14.74 -4.58 24.07
C SER A 21 15.57 -4.08 25.26
N ALA A 22 16.16 -2.89 25.17
CA ALA A 22 16.91 -2.28 26.27
C ALA A 22 16.00 -1.83 27.43
N ALA A 23 14.73 -1.55 27.15
CA ALA A 23 13.70 -1.26 28.14
C ALA A 23 13.02 -2.51 28.73
N ASP A 24 13.53 -3.71 28.39
CA ASP A 24 12.99 -5.01 28.83
C ASP A 24 11.51 -5.22 28.45
N GLU A 25 11.07 -4.63 27.34
CA GLU A 25 9.71 -4.82 26.83
C GLU A 25 9.50 -6.26 26.34
N GLN A 26 8.36 -6.83 26.70
CA GLN A 26 8.00 -8.19 26.29
C GLN A 26 7.30 -8.20 24.93
N CYS A 27 7.62 -9.22 24.12
CA CYS A 27 6.87 -9.53 22.92
C CYS A 27 5.52 -10.16 23.30
N VAL A 28 4.44 -9.39 23.20
CA VAL A 28 3.09 -9.86 23.55
C VAL A 28 2.44 -10.70 22.44
N ALA A 29 3.02 -10.73 21.24
CA ALA A 29 2.45 -11.38 20.06
C ALA A 29 3.11 -12.73 19.75
N ALA A 30 2.35 -13.81 19.85
CA ALA A 30 2.75 -15.14 19.42
C ALA A 30 2.05 -15.52 18.10
N VAL A 31 2.84 -15.92 17.10
CA VAL A 31 2.30 -16.42 15.82
C VAL A 31 2.12 -17.93 15.91
N ARG A 32 0.92 -18.41 15.62
CA ARG A 32 0.58 -19.84 15.55
C ARG A 32 0.15 -20.19 14.13
N SER A 33 0.81 -21.17 13.53
CA SER A 33 0.29 -21.82 12.33
C SER A 33 -0.84 -22.77 12.74
N ALA A 34 -2.07 -22.51 12.30
CA ALA A 34 -3.08 -23.55 12.33
C ALA A 34 -2.73 -24.55 11.22
N GLY A 35 -2.43 -25.80 11.57
CA GLY A 35 -2.08 -26.81 10.57
C GLY A 35 -3.19 -26.96 9.51
N GLY A 36 -2.85 -26.87 8.22
CA GLY A 36 -3.81 -27.18 7.15
C GLY A 36 -3.76 -26.45 5.79
N GLY A 37 -2.66 -25.85 5.32
CA GLY A 37 -2.45 -25.42 3.91
C GLY A 37 -3.44 -24.49 3.15
N GLY A 38 -4.43 -23.84 3.77
CA GLY A 38 -5.46 -23.02 3.10
C GLY A 38 -5.58 -21.57 3.63
N PRO A 39 -6.31 -20.67 2.95
CA PRO A 39 -6.50 -19.28 3.38
C PRO A 39 -7.25 -19.17 4.71
N GLY A 40 -6.84 -18.24 5.58
CA GLY A 40 -7.43 -18.02 6.91
C GLY A 40 -6.82 -18.87 8.04
N GLN A 41 -5.60 -19.38 7.88
CA GLN A 41 -5.00 -20.38 8.77
C GLN A 41 -3.85 -19.89 9.65
N ALA A 42 -3.51 -18.61 9.58
CA ALA A 42 -2.50 -18.06 10.48
C ALA A 42 -3.19 -17.28 11.59
N GLU A 43 -2.96 -17.69 12.83
CA GLU A 43 -3.51 -17.08 14.03
C GLU A 43 -2.40 -16.29 14.74
N VAL A 44 -2.70 -15.05 15.11
CA VAL A 44 -1.88 -14.32 16.09
C VAL A 44 -2.60 -14.37 17.43
N VAL A 45 -1.87 -14.70 18.48
CA VAL A 45 -2.34 -14.62 19.86
C VAL A 45 -1.57 -13.51 20.55
N VAL A 46 -2.29 -12.48 21.00
CA VAL A 46 -1.71 -11.40 21.80
C VAL A 46 -2.07 -11.66 23.26
N THR A 47 -1.06 -11.76 24.13
CA THR A 47 -1.25 -11.91 25.58
C THR A 47 -0.79 -10.63 26.26
N ASP A 48 -1.75 -9.86 26.75
CA ASP A 48 -1.49 -8.61 27.45
C ASP A 48 -2.10 -8.67 28.85
N ARG A 49 -1.30 -8.38 29.89
CA ARG A 49 -1.69 -8.45 31.31
C ARG A 49 -2.47 -9.72 31.69
N GLY A 50 -2.05 -10.87 31.15
CA GLY A 50 -2.66 -12.17 31.39
C GLY A 50 -3.95 -12.46 30.60
N VAL A 51 -4.40 -11.54 29.74
CA VAL A 51 -5.55 -11.73 28.87
C VAL A 51 -5.07 -12.06 27.46
N ALA A 52 -5.33 -13.30 27.03
CA ALA A 52 -5.05 -13.74 25.66
C ALA A 52 -6.24 -13.43 24.74
N ARG A 53 -5.96 -12.80 23.60
CA ARG A 53 -6.90 -12.60 22.50
C ARG A 53 -6.29 -13.13 21.22
N SER A 54 -7.11 -13.67 20.31
CA SER A 54 -6.60 -14.18 19.04
C SER A 54 -7.39 -13.67 17.84
N TRP A 55 -6.67 -13.53 16.72
CA TRP A 55 -7.21 -13.07 15.44
C TRP A 55 -6.64 -13.92 14.32
N ARG A 56 -7.45 -14.14 13.28
CA ARG A 56 -7.07 -14.91 12.09
C ARG A 56 -6.91 -14.00 10.90
N PHE A 57 -5.87 -14.26 10.11
CA PHE A 57 -5.57 -13.54 8.89
C PHE A 57 -5.29 -14.53 7.75
N ALA A 58 -5.27 -14.03 6.52
CA ALA A 58 -4.89 -14.86 5.37
C ALA A 58 -3.45 -15.38 5.54
N ARG A 59 -2.55 -14.52 6.03
CA ARG A 59 -1.19 -14.87 6.47
C ARG A 59 -0.79 -14.02 7.67
N VAL A 60 0.04 -14.58 8.54
CA VAL A 60 0.69 -13.88 9.66
C VAL A 60 2.20 -14.09 9.56
N LEU A 61 2.93 -12.98 9.49
CA LEU A 61 4.39 -12.93 9.49
C LEU A 61 4.86 -12.52 10.88
N GLY A 62 5.60 -13.41 11.54
CA GLY A 62 6.18 -13.15 12.86
C GLY A 62 7.43 -12.26 12.80
N PRO A 63 8.01 -11.94 13.97
CA PRO A 63 9.20 -11.09 14.09
C PRO A 63 10.38 -11.54 13.22
N ASP A 64 10.58 -12.85 13.06
CA ASP A 64 11.70 -13.41 12.29
C ASP A 64 11.51 -13.36 10.77
N ALA A 65 10.33 -12.93 10.29
CA ALA A 65 10.03 -12.86 8.87
C ALA A 65 10.89 -11.80 8.16
N SER A 66 11.58 -12.22 7.11
CA SER A 66 12.40 -11.37 6.26
C SER A 66 11.57 -10.49 5.33
N GLN A 67 12.20 -9.50 4.69
CA GLN A 67 11.54 -8.72 3.63
C GLN A 67 11.13 -9.60 2.44
N THR A 68 11.91 -10.64 2.14
CA THR A 68 11.59 -11.60 1.09
C THR A 68 10.33 -12.38 1.43
N ASP A 69 10.15 -12.80 2.70
CA ASP A 69 8.92 -13.45 3.14
C ASP A 69 7.70 -12.54 2.98
N VAL A 70 7.88 -11.24 3.22
CA VAL A 70 6.81 -10.24 2.99
C VAL A 70 6.45 -10.12 1.51
N VAL A 71 7.45 -10.05 0.64
CA VAL A 71 7.26 -10.03 -0.83
C VAL A 71 6.47 -11.26 -1.31
N HIS A 72 6.78 -12.44 -0.77
CA HIS A 72 6.06 -13.67 -1.07
C HIS A 72 4.64 -13.68 -0.48
N ALA A 73 4.48 -13.24 0.77
CA ALA A 73 3.20 -13.27 1.46
C ALA A 73 2.12 -12.43 0.76
N VAL A 74 2.51 -11.33 0.13
CA VAL A 74 1.59 -10.48 -0.64
C VAL A 74 1.53 -10.80 -2.13
N ASP A 75 2.25 -11.84 -2.56
CA ASP A 75 2.36 -12.25 -3.96
C ASP A 75 2.77 -11.08 -4.89
N ALA A 76 3.83 -10.35 -4.51
CA ALA A 76 4.27 -9.21 -5.31
C ALA A 76 4.72 -9.62 -6.73
N ARG A 77 5.27 -10.85 -6.88
CA ARG A 77 5.60 -11.41 -8.20
C ARG A 77 4.34 -11.66 -9.03
N GLY A 78 3.29 -12.25 -8.45
CA GLY A 78 1.99 -12.40 -9.13
C GLY A 78 1.37 -11.06 -9.51
N ALA A 79 1.49 -10.03 -8.68
CA ALA A 79 1.05 -8.68 -9.01
C ALA A 79 1.80 -8.09 -10.22
N VAL A 80 3.13 -8.24 -10.26
CA VAL A 80 3.98 -7.78 -11.37
C VAL A 80 3.68 -8.55 -12.67
N GLN A 81 3.52 -9.87 -12.59
CA GLN A 81 3.12 -10.71 -13.73
C GLN A 81 1.71 -10.38 -14.22
N GLY A 82 0.80 -10.09 -13.27
CA GLY A 82 -0.54 -9.58 -13.56
C GLY A 82 -0.49 -8.27 -14.34
N ALA A 83 0.40 -7.34 -13.96
CA ALA A 83 0.56 -6.05 -14.63
C ALA A 83 1.01 -6.19 -16.08
N ARG A 84 1.92 -7.14 -16.37
CA ARG A 84 2.28 -7.51 -17.76
C ARG A 84 1.07 -7.96 -18.58
N ALA A 85 0.09 -8.60 -17.95
CA ALA A 85 -1.16 -9.01 -18.56
C ALA A 85 -2.26 -7.93 -18.54
N GLY A 86 -1.99 -6.74 -18.02
CA GLY A 86 -2.97 -5.64 -17.93
C GLY A 86 -3.82 -5.64 -16.65
N HIS A 87 -3.43 -6.42 -15.63
CA HIS A 87 -4.11 -6.45 -14.34
C HIS A 87 -3.42 -5.53 -13.34
N SER A 88 -4.17 -4.56 -12.82
CA SER A 88 -3.68 -3.64 -11.79
C SER A 88 -3.62 -4.30 -10.42
N ALA A 89 -2.79 -3.77 -9.52
CA ALA A 89 -2.75 -4.19 -8.12
C ALA A 89 -2.46 -3.00 -7.19
N CYS A 90 -2.90 -3.11 -5.95
CA CYS A 90 -2.65 -2.13 -4.89
C CYS A 90 -2.17 -2.85 -3.63
N ILE A 91 -1.01 -2.46 -3.12
CA ILE A 91 -0.43 -3.00 -1.88
C ILE A 91 -0.28 -1.85 -0.88
N MET A 92 -0.94 -1.97 0.27
CA MET A 92 -0.99 -0.92 1.28
C MET A 92 -0.40 -1.41 2.60
N CYS A 93 0.46 -0.62 3.23
CA CYS A 93 0.91 -0.83 4.61
C CYS A 93 0.10 0.06 5.56
N HIS A 94 -0.49 -0.54 6.60
CA HIS A 94 -1.31 0.12 7.61
C HIS A 94 -0.84 -0.27 9.02
N GLY A 95 -0.90 0.65 9.98
CA GLY A 95 -0.47 0.41 11.36
C GLY A 95 -0.09 1.69 12.08
N SER A 96 0.15 1.61 13.39
CA SER A 96 0.57 2.75 14.20
C SER A 96 1.97 3.25 13.80
N THR A 97 2.34 4.45 14.21
CA THR A 97 3.71 4.96 14.10
C THR A 97 4.72 3.99 14.73
N GLY A 98 5.84 3.76 14.06
CA GLY A 98 6.85 2.81 14.53
C GLY A 98 6.52 1.32 14.32
N SER A 99 5.33 0.96 13.82
CA SER A 99 4.97 -0.46 13.53
C SER A 99 5.73 -1.11 12.37
N GLY A 100 6.52 -0.35 11.61
CA GLY A 100 7.33 -0.87 10.50
C GLY A 100 6.72 -0.71 9.10
N LYS A 101 5.70 0.13 8.90
CA LYS A 101 5.09 0.40 7.58
C LYS A 101 6.10 0.81 6.51
N THR A 102 6.86 1.88 6.75
CA THR A 102 7.87 2.39 5.81
C THR A 102 9.03 1.41 5.62
N HIS A 103 9.44 0.70 6.67
CA HIS A 103 10.41 -0.39 6.56
C HIS A 103 9.89 -1.50 5.65
N THR A 104 8.61 -1.84 5.75
CA THR A 104 7.97 -2.84 4.87
C THR A 104 7.88 -2.36 3.43
N MET A 105 7.47 -1.11 3.22
CA MET A 105 7.19 -0.58 1.89
C MET A 105 8.48 -0.27 1.11
N LEU A 106 9.40 0.49 1.72
CA LEU A 106 10.64 0.94 1.10
C LEU A 106 11.86 0.20 1.64
N GLY A 107 11.87 -0.09 2.94
CA GLY A 107 13.04 -0.71 3.59
C GLY A 107 14.28 0.17 3.51
N ARG A 108 15.46 -0.44 3.52
CA ARG A 108 16.69 0.28 3.20
C ARG A 108 16.87 0.32 1.70
N LEU A 109 16.79 1.52 1.14
CA LEU A 109 17.08 1.76 -0.26
C LEU A 109 18.57 1.53 -0.52
N SER A 110 18.85 0.72 -1.53
CA SER A 110 20.18 0.28 -1.94
C SER A 110 20.10 -0.16 -3.40
N SER A 111 21.12 -0.89 -3.89
CA SER A 111 21.06 -1.54 -5.20
C SER A 111 19.82 -2.43 -5.35
N LEU A 112 19.24 -2.46 -6.56
CA LEU A 112 18.15 -3.32 -7.01
C LEU A 112 18.63 -4.55 -7.81
N GLU A 113 19.94 -4.68 -8.07
CA GLU A 113 20.51 -5.77 -8.88
C GLU A 113 21.64 -6.50 -8.13
N PRO A 114 21.32 -7.46 -7.24
CA PRO A 114 19.98 -7.77 -6.71
C PRO A 114 19.59 -6.83 -5.56
N PRO A 115 18.29 -6.76 -5.20
CA PRO A 115 17.84 -6.01 -4.04
C PRO A 115 18.52 -6.52 -2.77
N SER A 116 18.90 -5.60 -1.87
CA SER A 116 19.43 -6.02 -0.57
C SER A 116 18.36 -6.73 0.25
N ARG A 117 18.80 -7.60 1.20
CA ARG A 117 17.90 -8.28 2.15
C ARG A 117 17.05 -7.34 3.00
N LEU A 118 17.40 -6.05 3.06
CA LEU A 118 16.70 -5.03 3.83
C LEU A 118 15.80 -4.13 2.95
N ALA A 119 15.85 -4.29 1.62
CA ALA A 119 14.99 -3.56 0.71
C ALA A 119 13.52 -3.97 0.90
N GLY A 120 12.60 -3.01 0.82
CA GLY A 120 11.17 -3.26 1.04
C GLY A 120 10.46 -3.79 -0.21
N LEU A 121 9.12 -3.79 -0.16
CA LEU A 121 8.23 -4.23 -1.22
C LEU A 121 8.45 -3.50 -2.55
N LEU A 122 8.50 -2.17 -2.53
CA LEU A 122 8.57 -1.37 -3.76
C LEU A 122 9.91 -1.54 -4.50
N PRO A 123 11.09 -1.49 -3.84
CA PRO A 123 12.36 -1.88 -4.46
C PRO A 123 12.33 -3.28 -5.09
N HIS A 124 11.83 -4.29 -4.36
CA HIS A 124 11.71 -5.65 -4.89
C HIS A 124 10.78 -5.71 -6.10
N ALA A 125 9.65 -4.98 -6.08
CA ALA A 125 8.74 -4.90 -7.21
C ALA A 125 9.41 -4.28 -8.44
N PHE A 126 10.27 -3.28 -8.29
CA PHE A 126 11.05 -2.75 -9.41
C PHE A 126 12.02 -3.78 -9.99
N ALA A 127 12.75 -4.52 -9.16
CA ALA A 127 13.62 -5.59 -9.65
C ALA A 127 12.83 -6.65 -10.44
N LEU A 128 11.64 -7.04 -9.94
CA LEU A 128 10.73 -7.96 -10.62
C LEU A 128 10.19 -7.38 -11.95
N LEU A 129 9.86 -6.09 -11.98
CA LEU A 129 9.38 -5.42 -13.19
C LEU A 129 10.47 -5.37 -14.27
N LEU A 130 11.71 -5.09 -13.88
CA LEU A 130 12.85 -5.06 -14.80
C LEU A 130 13.17 -6.47 -15.33
N GLU A 131 13.08 -7.50 -14.48
CA GLU A 131 13.16 -8.92 -14.89
C GLU A 131 12.08 -9.27 -15.93
N GLU A 132 10.82 -8.92 -15.65
CA GLU A 132 9.71 -9.17 -16.58
C GLU A 132 9.83 -8.37 -17.89
N ARG A 133 10.37 -7.14 -17.84
CA ARG A 133 10.62 -6.35 -19.04
C ARG A 133 11.62 -7.03 -19.96
N GLU A 134 12.71 -7.57 -19.42
CA GLU A 134 13.67 -8.33 -20.22
C GLU A 134 13.03 -9.60 -20.81
N ALA A 135 12.17 -10.28 -20.06
CA ALA A 135 11.41 -11.43 -20.58
C ALA A 135 10.45 -11.03 -21.71
N VAL A 136 9.78 -9.88 -21.61
CA VAL A 136 8.92 -9.32 -22.68
C VAL A 136 9.77 -8.97 -23.90
N ARG A 137 10.93 -8.35 -23.70
CA ARG A 137 11.87 -7.97 -24.78
C ARG A 137 12.41 -9.19 -25.52
N ALA A 138 12.80 -10.23 -24.78
CA ALA A 138 13.26 -11.50 -25.35
C ALA A 138 12.18 -12.19 -26.21
N ALA A 139 10.90 -11.99 -25.88
CA ALA A 139 9.77 -12.46 -26.66
C ALA A 139 9.39 -11.55 -27.85
N GLY A 140 10.18 -10.51 -28.15
CA GLY A 140 9.92 -9.55 -29.24
C GLY A 140 8.90 -8.46 -28.89
N GLY A 141 8.56 -8.31 -27.60
CA GLY A 141 7.69 -7.26 -27.10
C GLY A 141 8.44 -6.03 -26.59
N ARG A 142 7.68 -5.05 -26.07
CA ARG A 142 8.18 -3.89 -25.33
C ARG A 142 7.38 -3.71 -24.04
N GLN A 143 8.01 -3.22 -22.99
CA GLN A 143 7.30 -2.80 -21.78
C GLN A 143 7.88 -1.47 -21.29
N ASP A 144 7.00 -0.47 -21.17
CA ASP A 144 7.33 0.88 -20.74
C ASP A 144 6.85 1.06 -19.29
N LEU A 145 7.70 1.65 -18.45
CA LEU A 145 7.48 1.83 -17.02
C LEU A 145 7.56 3.33 -16.68
N LEU A 146 6.47 3.88 -16.12
CA LEU A 146 6.45 5.25 -15.62
C LEU A 146 6.18 5.26 -14.13
N PHE A 147 7.01 5.97 -13.38
CA PHE A 147 6.91 6.08 -11.92
C PHE A 147 6.46 7.48 -11.49
N GLY A 148 5.48 7.52 -10.60
CA GLY A 148 4.99 8.71 -9.91
C GLY A 148 5.01 8.50 -8.41
N ALA A 149 5.29 9.55 -7.64
CA ALA A 149 5.29 9.51 -6.18
C ALA A 149 4.60 10.74 -5.62
N ILE A 150 3.54 10.53 -4.85
CA ILE A 150 2.72 11.60 -4.25
C ILE A 150 2.66 11.41 -2.75
N ASP A 151 2.85 12.50 -2.02
CA ASP A 151 2.62 12.56 -0.59
C ASP A 151 1.28 13.23 -0.31
N VAL A 152 0.43 12.59 0.48
CA VAL A 152 -0.86 13.13 0.90
C VAL A 152 -0.76 13.55 2.35
N TYR A 153 -0.79 14.85 2.58
CA TYR A 153 -0.72 15.46 3.90
C TYR A 153 -1.78 16.53 4.05
N ASN A 154 -2.49 16.51 5.18
CA ASN A 154 -3.57 17.46 5.48
C ASN A 154 -4.55 17.66 4.30
N GLU A 155 -5.01 16.55 3.69
CA GLU A 155 -5.92 16.56 2.53
C GLU A 155 -5.41 17.38 1.32
N ALA A 156 -4.09 17.48 1.16
CA ALA A 156 -3.42 18.02 0.00
C ALA A 156 -2.43 17.00 -0.56
N ALA A 157 -2.28 16.98 -1.89
CA ALA A 157 -1.30 16.16 -2.60
C ALA A 157 -0.05 16.99 -2.87
N PHE A 158 1.13 16.39 -2.73
CA PHE A 158 2.42 17.00 -2.99
C PHE A 158 3.27 16.07 -3.85
N ASP A 159 3.93 16.61 -4.86
CA ASP A 159 4.83 15.82 -5.71
C ASP A 159 6.11 15.46 -4.96
N LEU A 160 6.51 14.19 -4.95
CA LEU A 160 7.77 13.75 -4.34
C LEU A 160 8.91 13.62 -5.35
N LEU A 161 8.64 13.73 -6.65
CA LEU A 161 9.67 13.66 -7.70
C LEU A 161 10.28 15.02 -8.04
N GLU A 162 9.69 16.10 -7.53
CA GLU A 162 10.14 17.48 -7.62
C GLU A 162 10.76 17.93 -6.30
N GLU A 163 11.93 18.57 -6.35
CA GLU A 163 12.67 19.01 -5.15
C GLU A 163 11.88 20.01 -4.29
N THR A 164 11.10 20.88 -4.94
CA THR A 164 10.27 21.87 -4.25
C THR A 164 9.03 21.28 -3.57
N THR A 165 8.72 20.00 -3.83
CA THR A 165 7.53 19.30 -3.35
C THR A 165 6.22 20.10 -3.53
N PRO A 166 5.91 20.58 -4.75
CA PRO A 166 4.80 21.48 -4.99
C PRO A 166 3.46 20.83 -4.60
N ARG A 167 2.57 21.64 -4.04
CA ARG A 167 1.18 21.24 -3.79
C ARG A 167 0.44 21.13 -5.12
N LEU A 168 -0.19 19.97 -5.36
CA LEU A 168 -0.92 19.68 -6.59
C LEU A 168 -2.44 19.63 -6.38
N PRO A 169 -3.24 20.21 -7.28
CA PRO A 169 -4.68 20.05 -7.25
C PRO A 169 -5.10 18.66 -7.75
N VAL A 170 -5.96 17.97 -7.00
CA VAL A 170 -6.54 16.68 -7.41
C VAL A 170 -7.80 16.92 -8.24
N ARG A 171 -7.76 16.50 -9.50
CA ARG A 171 -8.84 16.68 -10.49
C ARG A 171 -9.46 15.34 -10.88
N GLU A 172 -10.66 15.37 -11.42
CA GLU A 172 -11.35 14.21 -11.98
C GLU A 172 -11.25 14.25 -13.50
N HIS A 173 -10.85 13.12 -14.10
CA HIS A 173 -10.83 12.95 -15.53
C HIS A 173 -12.26 12.82 -16.05
N SER A 174 -12.59 13.52 -17.13
CA SER A 174 -13.95 13.55 -17.71
C SER A 174 -14.39 12.17 -18.22
N ILE A 175 -13.44 11.34 -18.64
CA ILE A 175 -13.65 9.96 -19.08
C ILE A 175 -13.30 9.02 -17.92
N GLY A 176 -14.24 8.18 -17.52
CA GLY A 176 -14.04 7.13 -16.51
C GLY A 176 -14.00 7.60 -15.06
N GLY A 177 -14.01 8.91 -14.79
CA GLY A 177 -14.08 9.46 -13.42
C GLY A 177 -12.83 9.17 -12.56
N ALA A 178 -11.71 8.78 -13.18
CA ALA A 178 -10.46 8.59 -12.45
C ALA A 178 -9.94 9.93 -11.91
N PHE A 179 -9.46 9.96 -10.68
CA PHE A 179 -8.83 11.16 -10.14
C PHE A 179 -7.31 11.12 -10.34
N PHE A 180 -6.70 12.29 -10.52
CA PHE A 180 -5.26 12.43 -10.67
C PHE A 180 -4.79 13.75 -10.06
N ALA A 181 -3.53 13.78 -9.62
CA ALA A 181 -2.86 15.02 -9.22
C ALA A 181 -2.40 15.76 -10.48
N ALA A 182 -3.02 16.91 -10.79
CA ALA A 182 -2.70 17.64 -12.01
C ALA A 182 -1.36 18.36 -11.88
N GLY A 183 -0.47 18.12 -12.84
CA GLY A 183 0.92 18.61 -12.80
C GLY A 183 1.90 17.67 -12.09
N ALA A 184 1.47 16.47 -11.68
CA ALA A 184 2.38 15.47 -11.14
C ALA A 184 3.41 15.03 -12.19
N GLN A 185 4.67 14.98 -11.78
CA GLN A 185 5.76 14.46 -12.58
C GLN A 185 5.74 12.94 -12.64
N TRP A 186 6.26 12.43 -13.75
CA TRP A 186 6.46 11.02 -14.02
C TRP A 186 7.88 10.79 -14.52
N ARG A 187 8.58 9.80 -13.97
CA ARG A 187 9.92 9.40 -14.43
C ARG A 187 9.83 8.10 -15.24
N SER A 188 10.43 8.09 -16.42
CA SER A 188 10.66 6.84 -17.17
C SER A 188 11.72 6.01 -16.45
N ILE A 189 11.47 4.72 -16.33
CA ILE A 189 12.37 3.78 -15.67
C ILE A 189 12.95 2.86 -16.75
N GLU A 190 14.14 3.20 -17.23
CA GLU A 190 14.86 2.44 -18.26
C GLU A 190 15.79 1.38 -17.65
N GLY A 191 16.13 1.49 -16.37
CA GLY A 191 16.89 0.47 -15.66
C GLY A 191 16.85 0.61 -14.14
N ALA A 192 17.62 -0.24 -13.46
CA ALA A 192 17.74 -0.25 -12.01
C ALA A 192 18.20 1.12 -11.46
N ALA A 193 19.19 1.75 -12.09
CA ALA A 193 19.71 3.05 -11.68
C ALA A 193 18.64 4.16 -11.67
N ASP A 194 17.73 4.18 -12.66
CA ASP A 194 16.65 5.15 -12.72
C ASP A 194 15.65 4.94 -11.58
N ALA A 195 15.31 3.68 -11.31
CA ALA A 195 14.41 3.32 -10.20
C ALA A 195 15.03 3.65 -8.84
N GLU A 196 16.31 3.34 -8.64
CA GLU A 196 17.07 3.69 -7.43
C GLU A 196 17.09 5.20 -7.20
N ALA A 197 17.43 5.97 -8.23
CA ALA A 197 17.44 7.43 -8.15
C ALA A 197 16.05 8.01 -7.85
N ALA A 198 15.01 7.51 -8.53
CA ALA A 198 13.63 7.97 -8.30
C ALA A 198 13.12 7.66 -6.89
N LEU A 199 13.43 6.47 -6.35
CA LEU A 199 13.07 6.08 -4.98
C LEU A 199 13.85 6.88 -3.93
N ALA A 200 15.14 7.12 -4.17
CA ALA A 200 15.99 7.92 -3.30
C ALA A 200 15.51 9.38 -3.25
N ASP A 201 15.19 9.97 -4.41
CA ASP A 201 14.63 11.31 -4.51
C ASP A 201 13.29 11.42 -3.80
N ALA A 202 12.35 10.51 -4.07
CA ALA A 202 11.05 10.52 -3.41
C ALA A 202 11.16 10.41 -1.89
N SER A 203 12.07 9.55 -1.40
CA SER A 203 12.32 9.39 0.04
C SER A 203 12.97 10.63 0.66
N ARG A 204 13.95 11.22 -0.03
CA ARG A 204 14.62 12.45 0.41
C ARG A 204 13.66 13.64 0.45
N HIS A 205 12.90 13.86 -0.62
CA HIS A 205 11.94 14.97 -0.68
C HIS A 205 10.81 14.81 0.33
N ARG A 206 10.36 13.57 0.62
CA ARG A 206 9.42 13.31 1.70
C ARG A 206 10.02 13.68 3.07
N ALA A 207 11.28 13.31 3.32
CA ALA A 207 11.98 13.67 4.56
C ALA A 207 12.21 15.19 4.69
N VAL A 208 12.62 15.88 3.63
CA VAL A 208 12.79 17.34 3.62
C VAL A 208 11.46 18.06 3.85
N GLY A 209 10.40 17.62 3.16
CA GLY A 209 9.04 18.11 3.36
C GLY A 209 8.57 17.92 4.81
N ALA A 210 9.01 16.84 5.48
CA ALA A 210 8.74 16.61 6.89
C ALA A 210 9.30 17.69 7.79
N HIS A 211 10.53 18.13 7.54
CA HIS A 211 11.17 19.18 8.32
C HIS A 211 10.61 20.57 7.99
N ALA A 212 10.38 20.88 6.71
CA ALA A 212 9.96 22.22 6.27
C ALA A 212 8.49 22.54 6.63
N LEU A 213 7.61 21.54 6.59
CA LEU A 213 6.16 21.71 6.80
C LEU A 213 5.66 21.03 8.08
N ASN A 214 6.57 20.57 8.95
CA ASN A 214 6.27 19.71 10.11
C ASN A 214 5.49 18.44 9.73
N ARG A 215 5.68 17.95 8.49
CA ARG A 215 5.01 16.79 7.92
C ARG A 215 5.75 15.52 8.30
N ASP A 216 5.72 15.13 9.56
CA ASP A 216 6.31 13.85 9.96
C ASP A 216 5.77 12.73 9.03
N SER A 217 6.63 11.83 8.57
CA SER A 217 6.27 10.65 7.76
C SER A 217 5.19 9.79 8.42
N SER A 218 5.07 9.86 9.76
CA SER A 218 3.97 9.27 10.52
C SER A 218 2.60 9.89 10.24
N ARG A 219 2.56 11.09 9.65
CA ARG A 219 1.38 11.95 9.50
C ARG A 219 0.97 12.19 8.05
N SER A 220 1.70 11.61 7.10
CA SER A 220 1.38 11.68 5.68
C SER A 220 1.29 10.29 5.06
N HIS A 221 0.47 10.15 4.02
CA HIS A 221 0.40 8.92 3.23
C HIS A 221 1.27 9.08 1.99
N ALA A 222 2.23 8.19 1.78
CA ALA A 222 2.96 8.14 0.51
C ALA A 222 2.26 7.17 -0.45
N VAL A 223 1.93 7.65 -1.64
CA VAL A 223 1.31 6.90 -2.74
C VAL A 223 2.32 6.84 -3.88
N PHE A 224 2.91 5.66 -4.07
CA PHE A 224 3.81 5.36 -5.17
C PHE A 224 3.03 4.64 -6.27
N THR A 225 3.15 5.11 -7.50
CA THR A 225 2.41 4.57 -8.65
C THR A 225 3.38 4.18 -9.74
N VAL A 226 3.30 2.94 -10.20
CA VAL A 226 4.00 2.46 -11.40
C VAL A 226 2.95 2.16 -12.47
N MET A 227 2.96 2.94 -13.54
CA MET A 227 2.19 2.62 -14.75
C MET A 227 3.02 1.68 -15.61
N VAL A 228 2.41 0.56 -15.98
CA VAL A 228 3.03 -0.49 -16.81
C VAL A 228 2.27 -0.54 -18.13
N GLN A 229 2.95 -0.23 -19.23
CA GLN A 229 2.42 -0.43 -20.58
C GLN A 229 3.18 -1.55 -21.27
N THR A 230 2.49 -2.63 -21.60
CA THR A 230 3.09 -3.81 -22.26
C THR A 230 2.58 -3.93 -23.69
N TYR A 231 3.49 -4.11 -24.63
CA TYR A 231 3.26 -4.32 -26.06
C TYR A 231 3.78 -5.71 -26.43
N PRO A 232 2.93 -6.76 -26.42
CA PRO A 232 3.41 -8.15 -26.54
C PRO A 232 4.06 -8.52 -27.87
N HIS A 233 3.72 -7.81 -28.96
CA HIS A 233 4.17 -8.13 -30.33
C HIS A 233 4.76 -6.90 -31.04
N GLY A 234 5.85 -6.33 -30.52
CA GLY A 234 6.63 -5.32 -31.26
C GLY A 234 5.97 -3.97 -31.56
N GLY A 235 4.96 -3.55 -30.78
CA GLY A 235 4.53 -2.13 -30.77
C GLY A 235 3.20 -1.77 -31.45
N ALA A 236 2.40 -2.74 -31.92
CA ALA A 236 1.05 -2.44 -32.38
C ALA A 236 0.17 -1.97 -31.19
N ALA A 237 -0.18 -0.69 -31.16
CA ALA A 237 -0.93 -0.05 -30.06
C ALA A 237 -2.27 -0.74 -29.75
N ALA A 238 -2.89 -1.40 -30.74
CA ALA A 238 -4.16 -2.11 -30.59
C ALA A 238 -4.09 -3.32 -29.64
N ALA A 239 -2.90 -3.88 -29.40
CA ALA A 239 -2.70 -5.00 -28.47
C ALA A 239 -2.01 -4.56 -27.16
N ALA A 240 -1.85 -3.25 -26.95
CA ALA A 240 -1.23 -2.72 -25.75
C ALA A 240 -2.08 -3.06 -24.52
N ARG A 241 -1.40 -3.50 -23.46
CA ARG A 241 -1.99 -3.78 -22.15
C ARG A 241 -1.50 -2.72 -21.19
N SER A 242 -2.40 -2.14 -20.42
CA SER A 242 -2.07 -1.13 -19.42
C SER A 242 -2.50 -1.62 -18.04
N ALA A 243 -1.59 -1.52 -17.08
CA ALA A 243 -1.85 -1.81 -15.68
C ALA A 243 -1.25 -0.71 -14.82
N VAL A 244 -1.76 -0.59 -13.60
CA VAL A 244 -1.22 0.31 -12.58
C VAL A 244 -0.93 -0.51 -11.33
N LEU A 245 0.31 -0.45 -10.86
CA LEU A 245 0.72 -0.97 -9.58
C LEU A 245 0.82 0.20 -8.60
N VAL A 246 0.07 0.13 -7.51
CA VAL A 246 0.05 1.18 -6.48
C VAL A 246 0.58 0.62 -5.18
N PHE A 247 1.54 1.34 -4.60
CA PHE A 247 2.16 0.99 -3.32
C PHE A 247 1.92 2.15 -2.35
N VAL A 248 1.26 1.88 -1.23
CA VAL A 248 0.84 2.92 -0.28
C VAL A 248 1.43 2.70 1.11
N ASP A 249 2.23 3.64 1.58
CA ASP A 249 2.66 3.74 2.98
C ASP A 249 1.71 4.70 3.69
N LEU A 250 0.71 4.16 4.39
CA LEU A 250 -0.30 4.98 5.06
C LEU A 250 0.28 5.67 6.29
N ALA A 251 -0.31 6.80 6.68
CA ALA A 251 -0.01 7.46 7.94
C ALA A 251 -0.33 6.55 9.15
N GLY A 252 0.24 6.88 10.31
CA GLY A 252 -0.04 6.23 11.60
C GLY A 252 -1.53 6.23 11.92
N SER A 253 -2.04 5.07 12.32
CA SER A 253 -3.46 4.88 12.68
C SER A 253 -3.77 5.18 14.14
N GLU A 254 -2.77 5.53 14.96
CA GLU A 254 -2.97 5.77 16.38
C GLU A 254 -3.85 7.00 16.65
N ARG A 255 -4.75 6.86 17.63
CA ARG A 255 -5.50 7.99 18.16
C ARG A 255 -4.62 8.71 19.16
N ARG A 256 -4.16 9.92 18.81
CA ARG A 256 -3.64 10.83 19.83
C ARG A 256 -4.77 11.08 20.83
N LYS A 257 -4.65 10.58 22.07
CA LYS A 257 -5.44 11.10 23.20
C LYS A 257 -5.25 12.61 23.14
N GLN A 258 -6.34 13.37 23.17
CA GLN A 258 -6.34 14.84 23.08
C GLN A 258 -5.51 15.45 24.22
N THR A 259 -4.18 15.43 24.11
CA THR A 259 -3.27 16.04 25.07
C THR A 259 -3.15 17.50 24.72
N GLY A 260 -4.17 18.30 25.03
CA GLY A 260 -4.12 19.76 25.16
C GLY A 260 -3.44 20.55 24.03
N THR A 261 -3.29 19.98 22.83
CA THR A 261 -2.47 20.56 21.76
C THR A 261 -3.37 21.46 20.94
N SER A 262 -3.19 22.77 21.10
CA SER A 262 -4.01 23.81 20.47
C SER A 262 -3.83 23.85 18.95
N GLY A 263 -4.92 24.12 18.22
CA GLY A 263 -4.94 24.52 16.81
C GLY A 263 -4.44 23.46 15.80
N HIS A 264 -3.27 23.70 15.22
CA HIS A 264 -2.76 22.99 14.05
C HIS A 264 -2.57 21.47 14.24
N ALA A 265 -2.10 21.03 15.39
CA ALA A 265 -1.90 19.60 15.66
C ALA A 265 -3.22 18.81 15.74
N ALA A 266 -4.31 19.48 16.14
CA ALA A 266 -5.65 18.89 16.20
C ALA A 266 -6.26 18.76 14.80
N GLU A 267 -6.13 19.80 13.96
CA GLU A 267 -6.57 19.77 12.55
C GLU A 267 -5.84 18.70 11.75
N GLU A 268 -4.53 18.58 11.94
CA GLU A 268 -3.68 17.58 11.31
C GLU A 268 -4.07 16.16 11.73
N SER A 269 -4.26 15.91 13.03
CA SER A 269 -4.75 14.63 13.55
C SER A 269 -6.14 14.29 12.99
N ALA A 270 -7.00 15.29 12.82
CA ALA A 270 -8.31 15.11 12.21
C ALA A 270 -8.19 14.74 10.71
N ALA A 271 -7.25 15.33 9.97
CA ALA A 271 -7.03 15.02 8.56
C ALA A 271 -6.49 13.61 8.32
N ILE A 272 -5.55 13.13 9.16
CA ILE A 272 -5.06 11.74 9.11
C ILE A 272 -6.22 10.76 9.34
N ASN A 273 -6.98 10.98 10.41
CA ASN A 273 -8.13 10.13 10.72
C ASN A 273 -9.22 10.21 9.64
N LYS A 274 -9.42 11.39 9.02
CA LYS A 274 -10.36 11.57 7.92
C LYS A 274 -10.01 10.70 6.71
N SER A 275 -8.74 10.70 6.28
CA SER A 275 -8.30 9.92 5.12
C SER A 275 -8.38 8.41 5.37
N LEU A 276 -7.95 7.93 6.55
CA LEU A 276 -8.07 6.52 6.94
C LEU A 276 -9.53 6.07 7.12
N LEU A 277 -10.38 6.90 7.74
CA LEU A 277 -11.82 6.63 7.88
C LEU A 277 -12.51 6.58 6.51
N ALA A 278 -12.18 7.51 5.61
CA ALA A 278 -12.71 7.51 4.26
C ALA A 278 -12.29 6.24 3.49
N LEU A 279 -11.03 5.81 3.63
CA LEU A 279 -10.54 4.57 3.03
C LEU A 279 -11.29 3.35 3.56
N ASN A 280 -11.45 3.24 4.88
CA ASN A 280 -12.20 2.15 5.50
C ASN A 280 -13.66 2.12 5.02
N ARG A 281 -14.33 3.28 4.94
CA ARG A 281 -15.68 3.39 4.36
C ARG A 281 -15.74 2.92 2.91
N CYS A 282 -14.74 3.26 2.10
CA CYS A 282 -14.68 2.79 0.70
C CYS A 282 -14.50 1.27 0.62
N VAL A 283 -13.58 0.71 1.40
CA VAL A 283 -13.31 -0.73 1.45
C VAL A 283 -14.53 -1.50 1.94
N THR A 284 -15.18 -1.03 3.01
CA THR A 284 -16.39 -1.65 3.58
C THR A 284 -17.53 -1.66 2.57
N ALA A 285 -17.82 -0.52 1.93
CA ALA A 285 -18.85 -0.44 0.90
C ALA A 285 -18.59 -1.36 -0.31
N LEU A 286 -17.31 -1.53 -0.69
CA LEU A 286 -16.91 -2.46 -1.75
C LEU A 286 -17.05 -3.92 -1.34
N ALA A 287 -16.73 -4.25 -0.09
CA ALA A 287 -16.91 -5.61 0.45
C ALA A 287 -18.39 -5.98 0.52
N GLU A 288 -19.25 -5.07 1.01
CA GLU A 288 -20.71 -5.25 1.03
C GLU A 288 -21.30 -5.42 -0.38
N ALA A 289 -20.80 -4.65 -1.35
CA ALA A 289 -21.20 -4.78 -2.76
C ALA A 289 -20.82 -6.15 -3.37
N GLY A 290 -19.68 -6.71 -2.95
CA GLY A 290 -19.20 -8.03 -3.40
C GLY A 290 -19.88 -9.20 -2.69
N ALA A 291 -20.23 -9.05 -1.40
CA ALA A 291 -20.92 -10.06 -0.61
C ALA A 291 -22.39 -10.27 -1.02
N GLY A 292 -22.99 -9.32 -1.74
CA GLY A 292 -24.33 -9.46 -2.33
C GLY A 292 -24.44 -10.43 -3.52
N VAL A 293 -23.36 -11.15 -3.86
CA VAL A 293 -23.30 -12.11 -4.97
C VAL A 293 -23.65 -13.55 -4.54
N ASP A 294 -24.07 -13.77 -3.28
CA ASP A 294 -24.73 -15.01 -2.84
C ASP A 294 -26.17 -15.12 -3.40
N GLY A 295 -26.28 -15.09 -4.73
CA GLY A 295 -27.12 -15.97 -5.56
C GLY A 295 -28.63 -16.11 -5.32
N ARG A 296 -29.25 -15.41 -4.37
CA ARG A 296 -30.70 -15.47 -4.15
C ARG A 296 -31.31 -14.10 -4.38
N PRO A 297 -31.96 -13.87 -5.54
CA PRO A 297 -32.83 -12.72 -5.69
C PRO A 297 -33.92 -12.84 -4.62
N SER A 298 -34.02 -11.85 -3.73
CA SER A 298 -35.25 -11.67 -2.97
C SER A 298 -36.35 -11.36 -3.98
N ALA A 299 -37.27 -12.31 -4.16
CA ALA A 299 -38.35 -12.22 -5.12
C ALA A 299 -39.20 -10.97 -4.83
N GLY A 300 -39.04 -9.93 -5.65
CA GLY A 300 -39.82 -8.68 -5.57
C GLY A 300 -39.02 -7.37 -5.47
N SER A 301 -37.69 -7.41 -5.34
CA SER A 301 -36.86 -6.20 -5.25
C SER A 301 -36.26 -5.80 -6.61
N ALA A 302 -36.42 -4.55 -7.01
CA ALA A 302 -35.74 -3.97 -8.18
C ALA A 302 -34.22 -4.22 -8.10
N ALA A 303 -33.57 -4.41 -9.25
CA ALA A 303 -32.15 -4.78 -9.35
C ALA A 303 -31.28 -4.06 -8.30
N PRO A 304 -30.45 -4.79 -7.52
CA PRO A 304 -29.70 -4.20 -6.41
C PRO A 304 -28.80 -3.09 -6.95
N ARG A 305 -29.11 -1.84 -6.59
CA ARG A 305 -28.25 -0.69 -6.93
C ARG A 305 -26.92 -0.91 -6.22
N ARG A 306 -25.81 -0.84 -6.96
CA ARG A 306 -24.48 -0.82 -6.34
C ARG A 306 -24.45 0.27 -5.27
N PRO A 307 -24.02 -0.03 -4.04
CA PRO A 307 -23.95 0.96 -2.98
C PRO A 307 -23.03 2.10 -3.40
N HIS A 308 -23.39 3.33 -3.04
CA HIS A 308 -22.55 4.49 -3.32
C HIS A 308 -21.25 4.41 -2.51
N VAL A 309 -20.11 4.33 -3.20
CA VAL A 309 -18.78 4.32 -2.57
C VAL A 309 -18.23 5.74 -2.45
N PRO A 310 -17.90 6.24 -1.24
CA PRO A 310 -17.60 7.65 -1.00
C PRO A 310 -16.15 8.06 -1.34
N TYR A 311 -15.70 7.80 -2.57
CA TYR A 311 -14.32 8.09 -3.00
C TYR A 311 -13.92 9.57 -2.87
N ARG A 312 -14.90 10.48 -2.91
CA ARG A 312 -14.66 11.93 -2.80
C ARG A 312 -14.39 12.41 -1.37
N SER A 313 -14.53 11.54 -0.36
CA SER A 313 -14.40 11.93 1.05
C SER A 313 -12.98 12.28 1.49
N SER A 314 -11.94 11.83 0.79
CA SER A 314 -10.57 12.30 1.01
C SER A 314 -9.75 12.41 -0.29
N VAL A 315 -8.63 13.13 -0.24
CA VAL A 315 -7.63 13.11 -1.33
C VAL A 315 -7.13 11.69 -1.59
N LEU A 316 -6.81 10.94 -0.54
CA LEU A 316 -6.31 9.57 -0.64
C LEU A 316 -7.28 8.67 -1.40
N THR A 317 -8.56 8.65 -1.00
CA THR A 317 -9.57 7.80 -1.66
C THR A 317 -9.86 8.21 -3.10
N ARG A 318 -9.69 9.50 -3.43
CA ARG A 318 -9.76 9.96 -4.81
C ARG A 318 -8.63 9.37 -5.63
N LEU A 319 -7.38 9.54 -5.18
CA LEU A 319 -6.19 9.02 -5.88
C LEU A 319 -6.22 7.49 -6.03
N LEU A 320 -6.77 6.78 -5.03
CA LEU A 320 -6.87 5.32 -5.06
C LEU A 320 -8.13 4.78 -5.78
N ARG A 321 -9.06 5.63 -6.23
CA ARG A 321 -10.33 5.18 -6.84
C ARG A 321 -10.13 4.19 -7.98
N SER A 322 -9.15 4.43 -8.86
CA SER A 322 -8.89 3.58 -10.04
C SER A 322 -8.58 2.13 -9.67
N VAL A 323 -7.87 1.91 -8.57
CA VAL A 323 -7.54 0.57 -8.06
C VAL A 323 -8.61 0.02 -7.10
N LEU A 324 -9.33 0.89 -6.38
CA LEU A 324 -10.39 0.46 -5.47
C LEU A 324 -11.69 0.06 -6.19
N ASP A 325 -12.08 0.77 -7.25
CA ASP A 325 -13.32 0.51 -8.01
C ASP A 325 -13.09 -0.52 -9.15
N GLY A 326 -11.87 -0.59 -9.68
CA GLY A 326 -11.49 -1.48 -10.77
C GLY A 326 -11.28 -2.95 -10.38
N PRO A 327 -10.89 -3.82 -11.33
CA PRO A 327 -10.62 -5.24 -11.10
C PRO A 327 -9.24 -5.49 -10.45
N ALA A 328 -8.65 -4.48 -9.80
CA ALA A 328 -7.32 -4.60 -9.23
C ALA A 328 -7.32 -5.56 -8.02
N GLN A 329 -6.24 -6.31 -7.88
CA GLN A 329 -5.98 -7.09 -6.67
C GLN A 329 -5.52 -6.14 -5.55
N ILE A 330 -6.12 -6.26 -4.36
CA ILE A 330 -5.77 -5.40 -3.23
C ILE A 330 -5.19 -6.24 -2.09
N LYS A 331 -4.00 -5.88 -1.64
CA LYS A 331 -3.34 -6.44 -0.46
C LYS A 331 -3.18 -5.36 0.61
N LEU A 332 -3.60 -5.66 1.83
CA LEU A 332 -3.39 -4.80 2.99
C LEU A 332 -2.46 -5.50 3.98
N LEU A 333 -1.27 -4.95 4.20
CA LEU A 333 -0.38 -5.36 5.27
C LEU A 333 -0.70 -4.58 6.54
N ALA A 334 -1.19 -5.28 7.56
CA ALA A 334 -1.32 -4.74 8.90
C ALA A 334 0.02 -4.91 9.63
N CYS A 335 0.79 -3.83 9.74
CA CYS A 335 2.04 -3.76 10.48
C CYS A 335 1.74 -3.50 11.96
N VAL A 336 2.31 -4.31 12.85
CA VAL A 336 2.09 -4.21 14.30
C VAL A 336 3.41 -4.28 15.07
N SER A 337 3.48 -3.53 16.17
CA SER A 337 4.55 -3.66 17.15
C SER A 337 4.23 -4.84 18.09
N PRO A 338 5.23 -5.66 18.48
CA PRO A 338 5.05 -6.66 19.52
C PRO A 338 5.20 -6.11 20.94
N ALA A 339 5.58 -4.83 21.08
CA ALA A 339 5.96 -4.19 22.34
C ALA A 339 4.74 -3.94 23.24
N GLU A 340 4.83 -4.25 24.54
CA GLU A 340 3.75 -4.05 25.52
C GLU A 340 3.35 -2.58 25.66
N SER A 341 4.31 -1.65 25.52
CA SER A 341 4.04 -0.20 25.63
C SER A 341 3.23 0.36 24.46
N GLN A 342 3.19 -0.34 23.33
CA GLN A 342 2.51 0.07 22.10
C GLN A 342 1.10 -0.55 22.05
N GLU A 343 0.27 -0.26 23.06
CA GLU A 343 -1.15 -0.63 23.07
C GLU A 343 -1.88 0.07 21.89
N SER A 344 -2.18 -0.67 20.82
CA SER A 344 -3.19 -0.28 19.81
C SER A 344 -3.75 -1.44 19.01
#